data_AF-A0A2H0MIC9-F1
#
_entry.id   AF-A0A2H0MIC9-F1
#
_cell.length_a   1.000
_cell.length_b   1.000
_cell.length_c   1.000
_cell.angle_alpha   90.00
_cell.angle_beta   90.00
_cell.angle_gamma   90.00
#
_symmetry.space_group_name_H-M   'P 1'
#
loop_
_entity.id
_entity.type
_entity.pdbx_description
1 polymer ?
#
loop_
_entity_poly.entity_id
_entity_poly.type
_entity_poly.pdbx_seq_one_letter_code
_entity_poly.pdbx_strand_id
1 'polypeptide(L)'
;MHFVASPRHADLLLVTGPVTRNMETALKMTYDAVPNPKLVVAVGDCAVCGGEFGCSYASSGKVQNVIPVNVAVHGCPPSPTDLIQGILAAIGTRS
;
A
#
# COMPACT_ATOMS: atom_id res chain seq x y z
N MET A 1 11.71 3.84 -12.29
CA MET A 1 10.66 3.04 -11.62
C MET A 1 10.00 2.19 -12.69
N HIS A 2 9.92 0.86 -12.49
CA HIS A 2 9.31 -0.06 -13.45
C HIS A 2 8.23 -0.87 -12.74
N PHE A 3 7.04 -0.98 -13.35
CA PHE A 3 5.97 -1.82 -12.81
C PHE A 3 6.19 -3.26 -13.26
N VAL A 4 6.24 -4.17 -12.31
CA VAL A 4 6.42 -5.60 -12.58
C VAL A 4 5.09 -6.32 -12.37
N ALA A 5 4.78 -7.27 -13.27
CA ALA A 5 3.57 -8.07 -13.15
C ALA A 5 3.66 -9.10 -12.01
N SER A 6 4.86 -9.56 -11.68
CA SER A 6 5.10 -10.53 -10.62
C SER A 6 5.57 -9.83 -9.34
N PRO A 7 4.89 -10.03 -8.19
CA PRO A 7 5.35 -9.52 -6.90
C PRO A 7 6.72 -10.10 -6.50
N ARG A 8 7.11 -11.27 -7.02
CA ARG A 8 8.41 -11.89 -6.73
C ARG A 8 9.62 -11.10 -7.24
N HIS A 9 9.41 -10.17 -8.17
CA HIS A 9 10.44 -9.28 -8.70
C HIS A 9 10.25 -7.84 -8.23
N ALA A 10 9.30 -7.59 -7.31
CA ALA A 10 9.05 -6.27 -6.78
C ALA A 10 9.93 -6.00 -5.57
N ASP A 11 10.32 -4.75 -5.40
CA ASP A 11 10.99 -4.22 -4.20
C ASP A 11 10.04 -3.40 -3.31
N LEU A 12 8.94 -2.94 -3.91
CA LEU A 12 7.99 -2.02 -3.32
C LEU A 12 6.57 -2.39 -3.76
N LEU A 13 5.66 -2.43 -2.80
CA LEU A 13 4.22 -2.58 -3.00
C LEU A 13 3.54 -1.24 -2.81
N LEU A 14 2.82 -0.80 -3.85
CA LEU A 14 2.02 0.41 -3.83
C LEU A 14 0.55 0.03 -3.69
N VAL A 15 -0.10 0.41 -2.59
CA VAL A 15 -1.51 0.10 -2.33
C VAL A 15 -2.33 1.38 -2.38
N THR A 16 -3.12 1.55 -3.43
CA THR A 16 -3.79 2.83 -3.77
C THR A 16 -5.27 2.89 -3.39
N GLY A 17 -5.70 2.07 -2.41
CA GLY A 17 -7.10 1.99 -2.01
C GLY A 17 -7.31 1.20 -0.72
N PRO A 18 -8.57 1.11 -0.24
CA PRO A 18 -8.89 0.39 0.98
C PRO A 18 -8.81 -1.11 0.74
N VAL A 19 -8.70 -1.89 1.82
CA VAL A 19 -8.69 -3.36 1.72
C VAL A 19 -10.10 -3.89 1.94
N THR A 20 -10.73 -4.42 0.89
CA THR A 20 -12.01 -5.14 1.07
C THR A 20 -11.76 -6.50 1.72
N ARG A 21 -12.76 -7.02 2.45
CA ARG A 21 -12.67 -8.33 3.12
C ARG A 21 -12.29 -9.46 2.17
N ASN A 22 -12.82 -9.44 0.95
CA ASN A 22 -12.49 -10.43 -0.07
C ASN A 22 -11.04 -10.32 -0.58
N MET A 23 -10.47 -9.11 -0.56
CA MET A 23 -9.10 -8.86 -1.03
C MET A 23 -8.05 -9.05 0.06
N GLU A 24 -8.44 -9.25 1.32
CA GLU A 24 -7.51 -9.37 2.44
C GLU A 24 -6.50 -10.52 2.23
N THR A 25 -6.99 -11.70 1.87
CA THR A 25 -6.13 -12.88 1.62
C THR A 25 -5.20 -12.65 0.43
N ALA A 26 -5.73 -12.10 -0.66
CA ALA A 26 -4.93 -11.80 -1.86
C ALA A 26 -3.82 -10.79 -1.56
N LEU A 27 -4.11 -9.76 -0.75
CA LEU A 27 -3.12 -8.78 -0.34
C LEU A 27 -2.01 -9.40 0.52
N LYS A 28 -2.36 -10.24 1.50
CA LYS A 28 -1.37 -10.97 2.32
C LYS A 28 -0.49 -11.87 1.46
N MET A 29 -1.09 -12.68 0.58
CA MET A 29 -0.34 -13.55 -0.34
C MET A 29 0.59 -12.75 -1.25
N THR A 30 0.15 -11.59 -1.75
CA THR A 30 0.98 -10.70 -2.56
C THR A 30 2.16 -10.18 -1.74
N TYR A 31 1.90 -9.69 -0.53
CA TYR A 31 2.94 -9.22 0.38
C TYR A 31 3.96 -10.31 0.71
N ASP A 32 3.51 -11.52 1.01
CA ASP A 32 4.39 -12.65 1.34
C ASP A 32 5.23 -13.11 0.14
N ALA A 33 4.72 -12.98 -1.08
CA ALA A 33 5.43 -13.33 -2.30
C ALA A 33 6.56 -12.36 -2.68
N VAL A 34 6.56 -11.13 -2.14
CA VAL A 34 7.63 -10.15 -2.38
C VAL A 34 8.90 -10.53 -1.58
N PRO A 35 10.09 -10.57 -2.19
CA PRO A 35 11.34 -10.85 -1.47
C PRO A 35 11.71 -9.76 -0.46
N ASN A 36 12.40 -10.12 0.62
CA ASN A 36 12.99 -9.15 1.53
C ASN A 36 14.34 -8.64 0.98
N PRO A 37 14.72 -7.37 1.22
CA PRO A 37 13.93 -6.33 1.92
C PRO A 37 12.80 -5.78 1.04
N LYS A 38 11.58 -5.61 1.59
CA LYS A 38 10.43 -5.04 0.86
C LYS A 38 9.84 -3.82 1.54
N LEU A 39 9.30 -2.92 0.73
CA LEU A 39 8.63 -1.71 1.18
C LEU A 39 7.14 -1.76 0.82
N VAL A 40 6.31 -1.19 1.67
CA VAL A 40 4.87 -1.02 1.43
C VAL A 40 4.52 0.45 1.58
N VAL A 41 3.92 1.02 0.53
CA VAL A 41 3.45 2.39 0.50
C VAL A 41 1.94 2.40 0.36
N ALA A 42 1.24 2.93 1.38
CA ALA A 42 -0.19 3.16 1.33
C ALA A 42 -0.44 4.53 0.69
N VAL A 43 -1.28 4.58 -0.34
CA VAL A 43 -1.55 5.77 -1.13
C VAL A 43 -3.03 6.10 -1.11
N GLY A 44 -3.32 7.32 -0.70
CA GLY A 44 -4.64 7.88 -0.57
C GLY A 44 -5.30 7.53 0.76
N ASP A 45 -6.27 8.35 1.17
CA ASP A 45 -6.91 8.25 2.48
C ASP A 45 -7.65 6.93 2.66
N CYS A 46 -8.20 6.37 1.58
CA CYS A 46 -8.78 5.04 1.60
C CYS A 46 -7.77 3.95 2.01
N ALA A 47 -6.52 4.04 1.57
CA ALA A 47 -5.47 3.10 1.96
C ALA A 47 -4.89 3.39 3.35
N VAL A 48 -4.73 4.67 3.70
CA VAL A 48 -4.04 5.11 4.91
C VAL A 48 -4.92 5.03 6.16
N CYS A 49 -6.17 5.50 6.09
CA CYS A 49 -7.09 5.54 7.23
C CYS A 49 -8.43 4.82 6.98
N GLY A 50 -8.65 4.28 5.78
CA GLY A 50 -9.90 3.64 5.39
C GLY A 50 -10.85 4.58 4.64
N GLY A 51 -10.54 5.89 4.58
CA GLY A 51 -11.29 6.90 3.84
C GLY A 51 -12.80 6.84 4.10
N GLU A 52 -13.58 6.98 3.02
CA GLU A 52 -15.04 6.90 3.07
C GLU A 52 -15.59 5.49 3.38
N PHE A 53 -14.78 4.45 3.18
CA PHE A 53 -15.20 3.05 3.35
C PHE A 53 -15.11 2.56 4.80
N GLY A 54 -14.15 3.10 5.57
CA GLY A 54 -13.89 2.71 6.94
C GLY A 54 -13.68 1.19 7.14
N CYS A 55 -13.85 0.73 8.38
CA CYS A 55 -13.93 -0.69 8.71
C CYS A 55 -15.40 -1.12 8.81
N SER A 56 -15.78 -2.15 8.07
CA SER A 56 -17.16 -2.66 8.02
C SER A 56 -17.18 -4.17 7.73
N TYR A 57 -18.37 -4.74 7.55
CA TYR A 57 -18.50 -6.14 7.13
C TYR A 57 -17.88 -6.42 5.76
N ALA A 58 -17.73 -5.39 4.92
CA ALA A 58 -17.21 -5.51 3.55
C ALA A 58 -15.76 -5.01 3.42
N SER A 59 -15.27 -4.23 4.40
CA SER A 59 -13.97 -3.56 4.35
C SER A 59 -13.15 -3.80 5.62
N SER A 60 -11.92 -4.24 5.46
CA SER A 60 -10.92 -4.29 6.53
C SER A 60 -10.32 -2.91 6.81
N GLY A 61 -10.69 -1.88 6.03
CA GLY A 61 -10.31 -0.48 6.22
C GLY A 61 -8.90 -0.18 5.74
N LYS A 62 -8.10 0.47 6.59
CA LYS A 62 -6.72 0.85 6.27
C LYS A 62 -5.84 -0.37 5.99
N VAL A 63 -4.90 -0.23 5.06
CA VAL A 63 -3.95 -1.27 4.65
C VAL A 63 -3.13 -1.79 5.83
N GLN A 64 -2.80 -0.90 6.77
CA GLN A 64 -2.03 -1.23 7.97
C GLN A 64 -2.72 -2.25 8.89
N ASN A 65 -4.04 -2.46 8.75
CA ASN A 65 -4.75 -3.52 9.49
C ASN A 65 -4.41 -4.92 8.97
N VAL A 66 -3.82 -5.03 7.77
CA VAL A 66 -3.65 -6.29 7.05
C VAL A 66 -2.18 -6.63 6.84
N ILE A 67 -1.37 -5.65 6.42
CA ILE A 67 0.08 -5.78 6.19
C ILE A 67 0.82 -4.57 6.76
N PRO A 68 2.12 -4.69 7.12
CA PRO A 68 2.88 -3.53 7.59
C PRO A 68 3.02 -2.48 6.48
N VAL A 69 2.93 -1.21 6.85
CA VAL A 69 3.06 -0.05 5.95
C VAL A 69 4.30 0.74 6.38
N ASN A 70 5.20 1.03 5.44
CA ASN A 70 6.40 1.82 5.69
C ASN A 70 6.14 3.32 5.51
N VAL A 71 5.41 3.68 4.45
CA VAL A 71 5.11 5.09 4.12
C VAL A 71 3.64 5.23 3.78
N ALA A 72 3.05 6.33 4.25
CA ALA A 72 1.69 6.73 3.95
C ALA A 72 1.68 8.03 3.13
N VAL A 73 0.93 8.05 2.04
CA VAL A 73 0.69 9.23 1.20
C VAL A 73 -0.79 9.58 1.33
N HIS A 74 -1.08 10.71 1.96
CA HIS A 74 -2.46 11.18 2.16
C HIS A 74 -3.04 11.85 0.89
N GLY A 75 -4.36 11.77 0.72
CA GLY A 75 -5.09 12.42 -0.38
C GLY A 75 -6.25 11.61 -0.95
N CYS A 76 -7.21 12.26 -1.61
CA CYS A 76 -8.39 11.61 -2.19
C CYS A 76 -8.84 12.27 -3.51
N PRO A 77 -8.13 12.04 -4.64
CA PRO A 77 -6.86 11.34 -4.76
C PRO A 77 -5.64 12.25 -4.44
N PRO A 78 -4.49 11.69 -4.05
CA PRO A 78 -3.26 12.47 -3.84
C PRO A 78 -2.74 13.07 -5.16
N SER A 79 -2.03 14.19 -5.08
CA SER A 79 -1.42 14.78 -6.28
C SER A 79 -0.29 13.89 -6.82
N PRO A 80 0.02 13.93 -8.12
CA PRO A 80 1.15 13.19 -8.68
C PRO A 80 2.48 13.52 -7.99
N THR A 81 2.66 14.77 -7.55
CA THR A 81 3.83 15.21 -6.81
C THR A 81 3.93 14.53 -5.45
N ASP A 82 2.82 14.46 -4.70
CA ASP A 82 2.78 13.80 -3.38
C ASP A 82 3.05 12.30 -3.50
N LEU A 83 2.54 11.67 -4.56
CA LEU A 83 2.82 10.26 -4.85
C LEU A 83 4.31 10.02 -5.09
N ILE A 84 4.96 10.85 -5.92
CA ILE A 84 6.40 10.74 -6.20
C ILE A 84 7.21 10.97 -4.92
N GLN A 85 6.85 11.98 -4.13
CA GLN A 85 7.50 12.26 -2.84
C GLN A 85 7.37 11.08 -1.86
N GLY A 86 6.20 10.45 -1.79
CA GLY A 86 5.98 9.25 -0.97
C GLY A 86 6.84 8.07 -1.39
N ILE A 87 6.98 7.84 -2.71
CA ILE A 87 7.84 6.78 -3.24
C ILE A 87 9.32 7.08 -2.91
N LEU A 88 9.76 8.32 -3.08
CA LEU A 88 11.12 8.75 -2.73
C LEU A 88 11.40 8.58 -1.23
N ALA A 89 10.45 8.96 -0.38
CA ALA A 89 10.55 8.76 1.07
C ALA A 89 10.69 7.27 1.42
N ALA A 90 9.90 6.39 0.78
CA ALA A 90 10.00 4.95 1.01
C ALA A 90 11.38 4.41 0.63
N ILE A 91 11.93 4.84 -0.50
CA ILE A 91 13.28 4.44 -0.93
C ILE A 91 14.34 4.97 0.06
N GLY A 92 14.17 6.19 0.59
CA GLY A 92 15.06 6.77 1.59
C GLY A 92 15.08 6.06 2.95
N THR A 93 14.00 5.36 3.32
CA THR A 93 13.94 4.59 4.58
C THR A 93 14.74 3.28 4.57
N ARG A 94 15.36 2.90 3.44
CA ARG A 94 16.22 1.71 3.30
C ARG A 94 17.67 1.90 3.81
N SER A 95 17.99 3.02 4.48
CA SER A 95 19.32 3.31 5.06
C SER A 95 19.55 2.68 6.43
#